data_AF-A0A2E6SY33-F1
#
_entry.id   AF-A0A2E6SY33-F1
#
_cell.length_a   1.000
_cell.length_b   1.000
_cell.length_c   1.000
_cell.angle_alpha   90.00
_cell.angle_beta   90.00
_cell.angle_gamma   90.00
#
_symmetry.space_group_name_H-M   'P 1'
#
loop_
_entity.id
_entity.type
_entity.pdbx_description
1 polymer ?
#
loop_
_entity_poly.entity_id
_entity_poly.type
_entity_poly.pdbx_seq_one_letter_code
_entity_poly.pdbx_strand_id
1 'polypeptide(L)'
;MAKKEMTQIKTSSKRNTKQNVRKNTPNKALKRNVKRTNNALKKTSNKQSNKNKLFDIYLTILLMGLFFGVLMIVYFFPDHIIKLSTITKMILLIGIVLNLVALPLGFKKNKKGKTLISEIGTVFYILLNFFGGGVFITGLILMLNFAGRSTETHSEHYKFGGKDSHYRASSYSGVVYTLENNKNPEEVDHRWFQLKNISAITKKGFLEIKYSSGLFGIDVFEERGITSDINGSDYEKIPLIGSGY
;
A
#
# COMPACT_ATOMS: atom_id res chain seq x y z
N MET A 1 -60.68 -77.14 18.06
CA MET A 1 -59.54 -76.24 17.78
C MET A 1 -58.75 -76.80 16.63
N ALA A 2 -58.49 -75.95 15.62
CA ALA A 2 -57.61 -76.04 14.44
C ALA A 2 -57.43 -77.43 13.77
N LYS A 3 -58.14 -77.77 12.66
CA LYS A 3 -57.94 -77.34 11.24
C LYS A 3 -56.47 -77.40 10.81
N LYS A 4 -56.06 -77.93 9.65
CA LYS A 4 -56.65 -78.62 8.48
C LYS A 4 -55.39 -79.13 7.73
N GLU A 5 -55.31 -80.40 7.38
CA GLU A 5 -55.57 -80.88 6.01
C GLU A 5 -54.75 -80.16 4.91
N MET A 6 -53.79 -80.88 4.31
CA MET A 6 -53.93 -81.54 2.99
C MET A 6 -53.38 -80.55 1.93
N THR A 7 -52.61 -80.89 0.90
CA THR A 7 -52.57 -82.09 0.07
C THR A 7 -51.27 -82.09 -0.76
N GLN A 8 -50.94 -83.28 -1.22
CA GLN A 8 -49.94 -83.73 -2.18
C GLN A 8 -49.72 -82.84 -3.42
N ILE A 9 -48.55 -82.97 -4.07
CA ILE A 9 -48.40 -83.60 -5.40
C ILE A 9 -46.90 -83.76 -5.73
N LYS A 10 -46.56 -84.97 -6.17
CA LYS A 10 -45.28 -85.43 -6.73
C LYS A 10 -45.00 -84.80 -8.11
N THR A 11 -43.74 -84.97 -8.54
CA THR A 11 -43.17 -84.99 -9.92
C THR A 11 -42.27 -83.77 -10.19
N SER A 12 -41.15 -83.83 -10.90
CA SER A 12 -40.29 -84.90 -11.42
C SER A 12 -39.07 -84.22 -12.07
N SER A 13 -38.00 -84.99 -12.32
CA SER A 13 -37.04 -84.80 -13.44
C SER A 13 -35.89 -83.78 -13.33
N LYS A 14 -34.68 -84.36 -13.19
CA LYS A 14 -33.40 -84.07 -13.86
C LYS A 14 -33.39 -82.89 -14.87
N ARG A 15 -32.36 -82.02 -14.76
CA ARG A 15 -31.32 -81.80 -15.80
C ARG A 15 -30.28 -80.74 -15.42
N ASN A 16 -29.02 -81.10 -15.61
CA ASN A 16 -27.84 -80.23 -15.66
C ASN A 16 -28.08 -79.00 -16.53
N THR A 17 -27.68 -77.81 -16.07
CA THR A 17 -27.34 -76.72 -16.99
C THR A 17 -26.08 -76.00 -16.53
N LYS A 18 -25.10 -76.07 -17.44
CA LYS A 18 -23.79 -75.45 -17.46
C LYS A 18 -23.76 -74.04 -16.85
N GLN A 19 -22.74 -73.82 -16.01
CA GLN A 19 -22.13 -72.52 -15.79
C GLN A 19 -21.92 -71.83 -17.15
N ASN A 20 -22.67 -70.75 -17.38
CA ASN A 20 -22.29 -69.73 -18.32
C ASN A 20 -22.00 -68.48 -17.49
N VAL A 21 -20.71 -68.32 -17.14
CA VAL A 21 -20.14 -67.06 -16.67
C VAL A 21 -20.24 -66.09 -17.84
N ARG A 22 -21.41 -65.44 -17.97
CA ARG A 22 -21.58 -64.31 -18.87
C ARG A 22 -20.81 -63.16 -18.24
N LYS A 23 -19.59 -62.94 -18.72
CA LYS A 23 -18.86 -61.68 -18.54
C LYS A 23 -19.83 -60.55 -18.91
N ASN A 24 -20.39 -59.89 -17.90
CA ASN A 24 -21.10 -58.63 -18.11
C ASN A 24 -20.04 -57.61 -18.53
N THR A 25 -19.83 -57.52 -19.84
CA THR A 25 -19.11 -56.43 -20.49
C THR A 25 -19.73 -55.14 -19.94
N PRO A 26 -18.98 -54.28 -19.25
CA PRO A 26 -19.55 -53.07 -18.67
C PRO A 26 -20.09 -52.25 -19.82
N ASN A 27 -21.41 -52.06 -19.78
CA ASN A 27 -22.23 -51.42 -20.78
C ASN A 27 -21.49 -50.17 -21.30
N LYS A 28 -21.03 -50.18 -22.57
CA LYS A 28 -20.24 -49.08 -23.17
C LYS A 28 -20.96 -47.74 -23.01
N ALA A 29 -22.30 -47.76 -22.92
CA ALA A 29 -23.14 -46.61 -22.61
C ALA A 29 -22.89 -46.04 -21.19
N LEU A 30 -22.75 -46.89 -20.17
CA LEU A 30 -22.48 -46.48 -18.79
C LEU A 30 -21.07 -45.87 -18.66
N LYS A 31 -20.06 -46.48 -19.29
CA LYS A 31 -18.69 -45.91 -19.33
C LYS A 31 -18.63 -44.59 -20.11
N ARG A 32 -19.41 -44.44 -21.18
CA ARG A 32 -19.51 -43.17 -21.94
C ARG A 32 -20.23 -42.08 -21.13
N ASN A 33 -21.28 -42.42 -20.39
CA ASN A 33 -21.98 -41.46 -19.54
C ASN A 33 -21.09 -41.00 -18.39
N VAL A 34 -20.47 -41.90 -17.62
CA VAL A 34 -19.56 -41.51 -16.52
C VAL A 34 -18.38 -40.66 -17.02
N LYS A 35 -17.82 -40.97 -18.21
CA LYS A 35 -16.74 -40.15 -18.81
C LYS A 35 -17.25 -38.77 -19.27
N ARG A 36 -18.50 -38.65 -19.72
CA ARG A 36 -19.15 -37.37 -20.04
C ARG A 36 -19.47 -36.56 -18.79
N THR A 37 -19.99 -37.18 -17.73
CA THR A 37 -20.27 -36.51 -16.45
C THR A 37 -18.98 -36.05 -15.79
N ASN A 38 -17.93 -36.87 -15.78
CA ASN A 38 -16.62 -36.50 -15.23
C ASN A 38 -15.90 -35.43 -16.05
N ASN A 39 -16.06 -35.43 -17.39
CA ASN A 39 -15.54 -34.35 -18.22
C ASN A 39 -16.36 -33.05 -18.08
N ALA A 40 -17.67 -33.14 -17.81
CA ALA A 40 -18.51 -32.00 -17.50
C ALA A 40 -18.17 -31.42 -16.11
N LEU A 41 -17.96 -32.27 -15.11
CA LEU A 41 -17.47 -31.89 -13.77
C LEU A 41 -16.05 -31.33 -13.80
N LYS A 42 -15.13 -31.88 -14.61
CA LYS A 42 -13.82 -31.27 -14.84
C LYS A 42 -13.93 -29.95 -15.60
N LYS A 43 -14.86 -29.83 -16.56
CA LYS A 43 -15.11 -28.55 -17.25
C LYS A 43 -15.72 -27.52 -16.32
N THR A 44 -16.61 -27.86 -15.39
CA THR A 44 -17.15 -26.90 -14.40
C THR A 44 -16.11 -26.56 -13.33
N SER A 45 -15.33 -27.53 -12.86
CA SER A 45 -14.18 -27.33 -11.95
C SER A 45 -13.11 -26.40 -12.55
N ASN A 46 -12.68 -26.62 -13.79
CA ASN A 46 -11.72 -25.73 -14.46
C ASN A 46 -12.31 -24.36 -14.85
N LYS A 47 -13.64 -24.29 -15.05
CA LYS A 47 -14.32 -23.02 -15.34
C LYS A 47 -14.56 -22.17 -14.08
N GLN A 48 -14.49 -22.78 -12.90
CA GLN A 48 -14.57 -22.10 -11.59
C GLN A 48 -13.19 -21.60 -11.10
N SER A 49 -12.09 -22.26 -11.50
CA SER A 49 -10.71 -21.83 -11.21
C SER A 49 -10.26 -20.59 -12.00
N ASN A 50 -10.86 -20.30 -13.16
CA ASN A 50 -10.68 -19.03 -13.88
C ASN A 50 -11.66 -17.94 -13.37
N LYS A 51 -11.76 -17.78 -12.04
CA LYS A 51 -12.12 -16.48 -11.47
C LYS A 51 -11.07 -15.46 -11.95
N ASN A 52 -11.51 -14.24 -12.19
CA ASN A 52 -11.00 -13.37 -13.25
C ASN A 52 -9.53 -12.99 -13.03
N LYS A 53 -8.59 -13.70 -13.69
CA LYS A 53 -7.15 -13.44 -13.62
C LYS A 53 -6.75 -11.96 -13.79
N LEU A 54 -7.48 -11.20 -14.61
CA LEU A 54 -7.27 -9.76 -14.80
C LEU A 54 -7.61 -8.93 -13.55
N PHE A 55 -8.66 -9.30 -12.83
CA PHE A 55 -9.04 -8.66 -11.58
C PHE A 55 -7.99 -8.90 -10.50
N ASP A 56 -7.57 -10.16 -10.32
CA ASP A 56 -6.56 -10.52 -9.32
C ASP A 56 -5.22 -9.81 -9.61
N ILE A 57 -4.83 -9.71 -10.89
CA ILE A 57 -3.64 -8.97 -11.32
C ILE A 57 -3.78 -7.48 -10.98
N TYR A 58 -4.90 -6.84 -11.33
CA TYR A 58 -5.13 -5.42 -11.07
C TYR A 58 -5.08 -5.10 -9.56
N LEU A 59 -5.77 -5.92 -8.76
CA LEU A 59 -5.76 -5.80 -7.31
C LEU A 59 -4.36 -5.94 -6.74
N THR A 60 -3.61 -6.97 -7.18
CA THR A 60 -2.23 -7.21 -6.75
C THR A 60 -1.32 -6.04 -7.09
N ILE A 61 -1.41 -5.49 -8.30
CA ILE A 61 -0.60 -4.35 -8.74
C ILE A 61 -0.88 -3.12 -7.87
N LEU A 62 -2.15 -2.81 -7.58
CA LEU A 62 -2.51 -1.64 -6.77
C LEU A 62 -2.12 -1.79 -5.31
N LEU A 63 -2.25 -2.99 -4.74
CA LEU A 63 -1.75 -3.28 -3.39
C LEU A 63 -0.23 -3.15 -3.32
N MET A 64 0.49 -3.72 -4.28
CA MET A 64 1.94 -3.59 -4.38
C MET A 64 2.36 -2.12 -4.52
N GLY A 65 1.64 -1.36 -5.34
CA GLY A 65 1.81 0.08 -5.52
C GLY A 65 1.58 0.85 -4.22
N LEU A 66 0.52 0.52 -3.46
CA LEU A 66 0.27 1.11 -2.15
C LEU A 66 1.45 0.90 -1.20
N PHE A 67 1.89 -0.36 -1.03
CA PHE A 67 3.00 -0.67 -0.13
C PHE A 67 4.29 0.04 -0.53
N PHE A 68 4.63 -0.01 -1.80
CA PHE A 68 5.82 0.67 -2.31
C PHE A 68 5.73 2.19 -2.16
N GLY A 69 4.56 2.77 -2.46
CA GLY A 69 4.29 4.19 -2.29
C GLY A 69 4.43 4.64 -0.84
N VAL A 70 3.87 3.88 0.11
CA VAL A 70 4.01 4.17 1.54
C VAL A 70 5.47 4.14 1.96
N LEU A 71 6.23 3.12 1.55
CA LEU A 71 7.66 3.03 1.85
C LEU A 71 8.44 4.21 1.30
N MET A 72 8.16 4.61 0.05
CA MET A 72 8.79 5.77 -0.59
C MET A 72 8.46 7.07 0.13
N ILE A 73 7.20 7.29 0.51
CA ILE A 73 6.82 8.48 1.27
C ILE A 73 7.50 8.48 2.63
N VAL A 74 7.48 7.37 3.37
CA VAL A 74 8.13 7.30 4.70
C VAL A 74 9.63 7.55 4.60
N TYR A 75 10.28 7.04 3.56
CA TYR A 75 11.73 7.20 3.36
C TYR A 75 12.10 8.62 2.92
N PHE A 76 11.42 9.18 1.92
CA PHE A 76 11.78 10.48 1.34
C PHE A 76 11.15 11.66 2.05
N PHE A 77 10.01 11.51 2.74
CA PHE A 77 9.34 12.63 3.43
C PHE A 77 10.25 13.37 4.42
N PRO A 78 11.03 12.72 5.28
CA PRO A 78 11.93 13.41 6.22
C PRO A 78 12.98 14.27 5.52
N ASP A 79 13.38 13.91 4.30
CA ASP A 79 14.38 14.62 3.51
C ASP A 79 13.79 15.81 2.75
N HIS A 80 12.48 16.05 2.79
CA HIS A 80 11.85 17.18 2.12
C HIS A 80 11.37 18.22 3.13
N ILE A 81 11.60 19.50 2.84
CA ILE A 81 11.05 20.62 3.61
C ILE A 81 9.59 20.84 3.17
N ILE A 82 8.74 19.84 3.46
CA ILE A 82 7.33 19.82 3.06
C ILE A 82 6.44 19.50 4.25
N LYS A 83 5.30 20.18 4.35
CA LYS A 83 4.30 19.90 5.39
C LYS A 83 3.53 18.62 5.04
N LEU A 84 3.15 17.84 6.05
CA LEU A 84 2.31 16.66 5.89
C LEU A 84 1.00 16.98 5.14
N SER A 85 0.43 18.17 5.40
CA SER A 85 -0.76 18.67 4.72
C SER A 85 -0.59 18.81 3.20
N THR A 86 0.61 19.18 2.74
CA THR A 86 0.91 19.27 1.30
C THR A 86 0.98 17.89 0.67
N ILE A 87 1.57 16.91 1.35
CA ILE A 87 1.57 15.51 0.88
C ILE A 87 0.15 14.96 0.80
N THR A 88 -0.68 15.21 1.82
CA THR A 88 -2.09 14.79 1.79
C THR A 88 -2.84 15.41 0.61
N LYS A 89 -2.61 16.70 0.32
CA LYS A 89 -3.17 17.38 -0.86
C LYS A 89 -2.70 16.76 -2.17
N MET A 90 -1.42 16.40 -2.29
CA MET A 90 -0.87 15.73 -3.48
C MET A 90 -1.53 14.37 -3.70
N ILE A 91 -1.60 13.52 -2.67
CA ILE A 91 -2.27 12.21 -2.74
C ILE A 91 -3.72 12.39 -3.18
N LEU A 92 -4.41 13.40 -2.63
CA LEU A 92 -5.81 13.66 -2.95
C LEU A 92 -6.01 14.12 -4.40
N LEU A 93 -5.20 15.07 -4.86
CA LEU A 93 -5.29 15.58 -6.23
C LEU A 93 -4.96 14.49 -7.25
N ILE A 94 -3.88 13.75 -7.03
CA ILE A 94 -3.48 12.63 -7.91
C ILE A 94 -4.52 11.51 -7.87
N GLY A 95 -5.06 11.20 -6.69
CA GLY A 95 -6.11 10.19 -6.52
C GLY A 95 -7.39 10.56 -7.28
N ILE A 96 -7.79 11.84 -7.30
CA ILE A 96 -8.93 12.32 -8.11
C ILE A 96 -8.63 12.17 -9.60
N VAL A 97 -7.46 12.63 -10.06
CA VAL A 97 -7.06 12.53 -11.48
C VAL A 97 -7.01 11.07 -11.93
N LEU A 98 -6.41 10.18 -11.14
CA LEU A 98 -6.37 8.75 -11.42
C LEU A 98 -7.75 8.14 -11.51
N ASN A 99 -8.67 8.53 -10.63
CA ASN A 99 -10.04 8.02 -10.70
C ASN A 99 -10.77 8.47 -11.97
N LEU A 100 -10.57 9.71 -12.41
CA LEU A 100 -11.13 10.21 -13.68
C LEU A 100 -10.57 9.45 -14.89
N VAL A 101 -9.26 9.21 -14.90
CA VAL A 101 -8.59 8.50 -16.00
C VAL A 101 -8.87 7.00 -16.00
N ALA A 102 -9.01 6.39 -14.81
CA ALA A 102 -9.24 4.96 -14.67
C ALA A 102 -10.73 4.58 -14.80
N LEU A 103 -11.66 5.50 -14.56
CA LEU A 103 -13.11 5.25 -14.64
C LEU A 103 -13.53 4.52 -15.93
N PRO A 104 -13.10 4.94 -17.13
CA PRO A 104 -13.44 4.27 -18.39
C PRO A 104 -12.95 2.81 -18.45
N LEU A 105 -11.79 2.52 -17.86
CA LEU A 105 -11.26 1.15 -17.76
C LEU A 105 -12.13 0.30 -16.83
N GLY A 106 -12.68 0.91 -15.78
CA GLY A 106 -13.61 0.29 -14.84
C GLY A 106 -14.94 -0.14 -15.50
N PHE A 107 -15.42 0.58 -16.52
CA PHE A 107 -16.63 0.25 -17.29
C PHE A 107 -16.42 -0.76 -18.41
N LYS A 108 -15.17 -1.13 -18.71
CA LYS A 108 -14.89 -2.12 -19.74
C LYS A 108 -15.44 -3.49 -19.33
N LYS A 109 -16.32 -4.04 -20.17
CA LYS A 109 -16.91 -5.36 -19.93
C LYS A 109 -15.86 -6.46 -20.12
N ASN A 110 -15.80 -7.38 -19.17
CA ASN A 110 -15.00 -8.59 -19.26
C ASN A 110 -15.70 -9.64 -20.15
N LYS A 111 -15.03 -10.78 -20.39
CA LYS A 111 -15.56 -11.89 -21.21
C LYS A 111 -16.89 -12.48 -20.68
N LYS A 112 -17.31 -12.12 -19.46
CA LYS A 112 -18.55 -12.54 -18.80
C LYS A 112 -19.62 -11.42 -18.80
N GLY A 113 -19.37 -10.30 -19.48
CA GLY A 113 -20.29 -9.16 -19.57
C GLY A 113 -20.34 -8.28 -18.32
N LYS A 114 -19.56 -8.60 -17.27
CA LYS A 114 -19.45 -7.82 -16.04
C LYS A 114 -18.36 -6.76 -16.19
N THR A 115 -18.54 -5.60 -15.56
CA THR A 115 -17.52 -4.56 -15.52
C THR A 115 -16.65 -4.74 -14.28
N LEU A 116 -15.41 -4.22 -14.29
CA LEU A 116 -14.53 -4.23 -13.11
C LEU A 116 -15.22 -3.56 -11.91
N ILE A 117 -15.91 -2.44 -12.17
CA ILE A 117 -16.69 -1.70 -11.17
C ILE A 117 -17.80 -2.57 -10.58
N SER A 118 -18.53 -3.36 -11.39
CA SER A 118 -19.60 -4.22 -10.88
C SER A 118 -19.10 -5.44 -10.11
N GLU A 119 -17.86 -5.87 -10.36
CA GLU A 119 -17.26 -7.03 -9.67
C GLU A 119 -16.66 -6.64 -8.32
N ILE A 120 -16.13 -5.42 -8.22
CA ILE A 120 -15.41 -4.90 -7.04
C ILE A 120 -16.33 -4.06 -6.14
N GLY A 121 -17.33 -3.42 -6.73
CA GLY A 121 -18.09 -2.35 -6.11
C GLY A 121 -17.42 -0.99 -6.36
N THR A 122 -18.23 -0.02 -6.76
CA THR A 122 -17.77 1.33 -7.14
C THR A 122 -16.92 2.00 -6.07
N VAL A 123 -17.34 1.92 -4.80
CA VAL A 123 -16.63 2.54 -3.68
C VAL A 123 -15.24 1.93 -3.52
N PHE A 124 -15.13 0.60 -3.52
CA PHE A 124 -13.84 -0.06 -3.36
C PHE A 124 -12.92 0.19 -4.56
N TYR A 125 -13.46 0.21 -5.78
CA TYR A 125 -12.69 0.58 -6.97
C TYR A 125 -12.10 1.99 -6.87
N ILE A 126 -12.90 2.95 -6.42
CA ILE A 126 -12.46 4.34 -6.24
C ILE A 126 -11.37 4.43 -5.17
N LEU A 127 -11.59 3.82 -4.01
CA LEU A 127 -10.62 3.81 -2.91
C LEU A 127 -9.32 3.12 -3.32
N LEU A 128 -9.38 2.03 -4.09
CA LEU A 128 -8.19 1.30 -4.51
C LEU A 128 -7.34 2.11 -5.50
N ASN A 129 -7.95 2.85 -6.43
CA ASN A 129 -7.21 3.78 -7.30
C ASN A 129 -6.63 4.96 -6.50
N PHE A 130 -7.41 5.49 -5.56
CA PHE A 130 -7.01 6.64 -4.76
C PHE A 130 -5.83 6.30 -3.85
N PHE A 131 -5.96 5.26 -3.04
CA PHE A 131 -4.89 4.84 -2.14
C PHE A 131 -3.78 4.12 -2.90
N GLY A 132 -4.09 3.12 -3.71
CA GLY A 132 -3.07 2.35 -4.43
C GLY A 132 -2.27 3.20 -5.40
N GLY A 133 -2.96 3.85 -6.34
CA GLY A 133 -2.31 4.66 -7.36
C GLY A 133 -1.86 6.02 -6.85
N GLY A 134 -2.69 6.71 -6.05
CA GLY A 134 -2.35 8.05 -5.55
C GLY A 134 -1.13 8.04 -4.64
N VAL A 135 -1.10 7.14 -3.65
CA VAL A 135 0.05 7.02 -2.74
C VAL A 135 1.31 6.58 -3.50
N PHE A 136 1.18 5.65 -4.44
CA PHE A 136 2.31 5.21 -5.28
C PHE A 136 2.93 6.36 -6.08
N ILE A 137 2.11 7.12 -6.81
CA ILE A 137 2.59 8.23 -7.63
C ILE A 137 3.13 9.36 -6.76
N THR A 138 2.51 9.67 -5.61
CA THR A 138 3.07 10.67 -4.68
C THR A 138 4.46 10.24 -4.18
N GLY A 139 4.64 8.97 -3.78
CA GLY A 139 5.95 8.45 -3.41
C GLY A 139 6.96 8.56 -4.55
N LEU A 140 6.54 8.26 -5.78
CA LEU A 140 7.38 8.41 -6.97
C LEU A 140 7.79 9.87 -7.24
N ILE A 141 6.87 10.81 -7.05
CA ILE A 141 7.15 12.25 -7.20
C ILE A 141 8.20 12.69 -6.17
N LEU A 142 8.08 12.29 -4.91
CA LEU A 142 9.08 12.61 -3.89
C LEU A 142 10.45 12.00 -4.22
N MET A 143 10.48 10.74 -4.67
CA MET A 143 11.72 10.10 -5.10
C MET A 143 12.38 10.84 -6.28
N LEU A 144 11.59 11.19 -7.30
CA LEU A 144 12.08 11.94 -8.47
C LEU A 144 12.50 13.37 -8.10
N ASN A 145 11.80 14.00 -7.15
CA ASN A 145 12.16 15.30 -6.62
C ASN A 145 13.55 15.27 -5.96
N PHE A 146 13.80 14.25 -5.15
CA PHE A 146 15.07 14.02 -4.48
C PHE A 146 16.18 13.69 -5.49
N ALA A 147 15.92 12.77 -6.42
CA ALA A 147 16.90 12.34 -7.41
C ALA A 147 17.30 13.46 -8.39
N GLY A 148 16.36 14.35 -8.72
CA GLY A 148 16.56 15.50 -9.60
C GLY A 148 16.87 16.80 -8.87
N ARG A 149 17.31 16.76 -7.61
CA ARG A 149 17.66 17.95 -6.84
C ARG A 149 18.87 18.68 -7.43
N SER A 150 18.88 20.00 -7.31
CA SER A 150 20.01 20.84 -7.69
C SER A 150 21.27 20.51 -6.89
N THR A 151 22.43 20.73 -7.49
CA THR A 151 23.73 20.69 -6.78
C THR A 151 23.99 21.98 -6.00
N GLU A 152 23.20 23.02 -6.23
CA GLU A 152 23.29 24.27 -5.48
C GLU A 152 22.66 24.08 -4.10
N THR A 153 23.46 24.37 -3.08
CA THR A 153 23.02 24.41 -1.68
C THR A 153 22.63 25.83 -1.31
N HIS A 154 21.45 25.98 -0.74
CA HIS A 154 20.95 27.21 -0.15
C HIS A 154 20.96 27.09 1.38
N SER A 155 21.24 28.20 2.07
CA SER A 155 21.23 28.27 3.54
C SER A 155 20.18 29.27 4.02
N GLU A 156 19.38 28.84 4.99
CA GLU A 156 18.49 29.69 5.78
C GLU A 156 18.95 29.75 7.23
N HIS A 157 18.90 30.96 7.80
CA HIS A 157 19.35 31.24 9.16
C HIS A 157 18.16 31.69 10.02
N TYR A 158 17.98 31.01 11.13
CA TYR A 158 16.93 31.26 12.11
C TYR A 158 17.57 31.65 13.43
N LYS A 159 17.07 32.70 14.06
CA LYS A 159 17.49 33.09 15.41
C LYS A 159 16.69 32.28 16.43
N PHE A 160 17.37 31.74 17.43
CA PHE A 160 16.68 31.13 18.57
C PHE A 160 16.04 32.22 19.44
N GLY A 161 14.72 32.14 19.58
CA GLY A 161 13.94 32.93 20.52
C GLY A 161 13.86 32.26 21.90
N GLY A 162 12.74 32.50 22.59
CA GLY A 162 12.45 31.89 23.88
C GLY A 162 12.21 30.38 23.79
N LYS A 163 12.40 29.69 24.92
CA LYS A 163 11.83 28.35 25.12
C LYS A 163 10.31 28.48 25.16
N ASP A 164 9.59 27.63 24.45
CA ASP A 164 8.13 27.63 24.52
C ASP A 164 7.67 27.25 25.94
N SER A 165 6.98 28.19 26.59
CA SER A 165 6.47 28.04 27.96
C SER A 165 5.30 27.07 28.06
N HIS A 166 4.61 26.78 26.95
CA HIS A 166 3.48 25.85 26.89
C HIS A 166 3.95 24.40 26.69
N TYR A 167 5.17 24.19 26.21
CA TYR A 167 5.74 22.87 26.03
C TYR A 167 6.40 22.36 27.31
N ARG A 168 5.68 21.53 28.06
CA ARG A 168 6.27 20.79 29.20
C ARG A 168 7.17 19.68 28.69
N ALA A 169 8.44 20.03 28.46
CA ALA A 169 9.49 19.06 28.21
C ALA A 169 9.49 17.98 29.30
N SER A 170 9.24 16.72 28.92
CA SER A 170 9.61 15.62 29.81
C SER A 170 11.12 15.68 30.01
N SER A 171 11.60 15.48 31.23
CA SER A 171 13.01 15.62 31.63
C SER A 171 14.00 14.77 30.82
N TYR A 172 13.51 13.88 29.96
CA TYR A 172 14.29 12.89 29.22
C TYR A 172 14.25 13.05 27.69
N SER A 173 13.43 13.93 27.11
CA SER A 173 13.26 13.93 25.65
C SER A 173 13.88 15.14 24.95
N GLY A 174 13.57 16.38 25.32
CA GLY A 174 14.08 17.56 24.61
C GLY A 174 13.31 18.84 24.93
N VAL A 175 13.69 19.95 24.30
CA VAL A 175 13.09 21.27 24.52
C VAL A 175 12.62 21.84 23.19
N VAL A 176 11.46 22.49 23.18
CA VAL A 176 10.95 23.23 22.02
C VAL A 176 11.40 24.69 22.13
N TYR A 177 12.04 25.17 21.06
CA TYR A 177 12.42 26.56 20.90
C TYR A 177 11.57 27.21 19.83
N THR A 178 11.22 28.46 20.09
CA THR A 178 10.70 29.37 19.08
C THR A 178 11.86 29.81 18.18
N LEU A 179 11.67 29.72 16.87
CA LEU A 179 12.61 30.14 15.85
C LEU A 179 12.05 31.35 15.11
N GLU A 180 12.82 32.42 15.09
CA GLU A 180 12.50 33.64 14.35
C GLU A 180 13.25 33.62 13.03
N ASN A 181 12.51 33.67 11.92
CA ASN A 181 13.12 33.78 10.60
C ASN A 181 13.61 35.21 10.38
N ASN A 182 14.90 35.39 10.11
CA ASN A 182 15.48 36.71 9.85
C ASN A 182 14.88 37.39 8.60
N LYS A 183 14.31 36.63 7.66
CA LYS A 183 13.67 37.17 6.44
C LYS A 183 12.19 37.50 6.64
N ASN A 184 11.48 36.77 7.50
CA ASN A 184 10.05 36.93 7.78
C ASN A 184 9.80 36.79 9.29
N PRO A 185 9.98 37.87 10.09
CA PRO A 185 9.89 37.81 11.55
C PRO A 185 8.47 37.50 12.09
N GLU A 186 7.43 37.62 11.25
CA GLU A 186 6.05 37.25 11.61
C GLU A 186 5.80 35.74 11.56
N GLU A 187 6.66 34.97 10.88
CA GLU A 187 6.56 33.50 10.85
C GLU A 187 7.35 32.88 12.00
N VAL A 188 6.64 32.63 13.09
CA VAL A 188 7.17 31.98 14.29
C VAL A 188 7.11 30.46 14.12
N ASP A 189 8.26 29.82 13.89
CA ASP A 189 8.37 28.36 13.79
C ASP A 189 8.73 27.74 15.16
N HIS A 190 8.17 26.57 15.47
CA HIS A 190 8.43 25.88 16.74
C HIS A 190 9.15 24.57 16.45
N ARG A 191 10.37 24.42 16.95
CA ARG A 191 11.16 23.21 16.70
C ARG A 191 11.67 22.58 17.98
N TRP A 192 11.57 21.25 18.02
CA TRP A 192 12.09 20.44 19.09
C TRP A 192 13.58 20.15 18.90
N PHE A 193 14.33 20.22 19.99
CA PHE A 193 15.75 19.92 20.05
C PHE A 193 16.06 18.96 21.20
N GLN A 194 17.02 18.07 20.98
CA GLN A 194 17.53 17.18 22.03
C GLN A 194 18.23 18.01 23.12
N LEU A 195 18.13 17.56 24.38
CA LEU A 195 18.76 18.21 25.54
C LEU A 195 20.27 18.46 25.34
N LYS A 196 20.98 17.53 24.68
CA LYS A 196 22.43 17.65 24.40
C LYS A 196 22.80 18.89 23.58
N ASN A 197 21.87 19.40 22.78
CA ASN A 197 22.10 20.57 21.92
C ASN A 197 21.88 21.90 22.64
N ILE A 198 21.27 21.91 23.84
CA ILE A 198 20.89 23.15 24.54
C ILE A 198 22.10 24.05 24.84
N SER A 199 23.25 23.45 25.18
CA SER A 199 24.46 24.24 25.41
C SER A 199 24.92 24.95 24.13
N ALA A 200 24.85 24.30 22.98
CA ALA A 200 25.21 24.90 21.70
C ALA A 200 24.19 26.00 21.33
N ILE A 201 22.89 25.72 21.48
CA ILE A 201 21.80 26.67 21.22
C ILE A 201 22.00 27.97 22.02
N THR A 202 22.31 27.83 23.32
CA THR A 202 22.47 28.98 24.22
C THR A 202 23.75 29.78 23.95
N LYS A 203 24.82 29.12 23.51
CA LYS A 203 26.11 29.76 23.24
C LYS A 203 26.16 30.47 21.89
N LYS A 204 25.52 29.88 20.88
CA LYS A 204 25.66 30.28 19.48
C LYS A 204 24.43 31.03 18.94
N GLY A 205 23.22 30.70 19.39
CA GLY A 205 22.04 31.56 19.17
C GLY A 205 21.42 31.53 17.76
N PHE A 206 22.01 30.87 16.76
CA PHE A 206 21.41 30.67 15.44
C PHE A 206 21.35 29.22 15.00
N LEU A 207 20.29 28.87 14.27
CA LEU A 207 20.11 27.61 13.54
C LEU A 207 20.29 27.89 12.05
N GLU A 208 21.21 27.17 11.42
CA GLU A 208 21.35 27.13 9.97
C GLU A 208 20.71 25.84 9.42
N ILE A 209 19.87 25.98 8.41
CA ILE A 209 19.29 24.87 7.65
C ILE A 209 19.78 24.99 6.21
N LYS A 210 20.39 23.92 5.71
CA LYS A 210 20.85 23.80 4.33
C LYS A 210 19.93 22.90 3.54
N TYR A 211 19.59 23.32 2.34
CA TYR A 211 18.70 22.60 1.44
C TYR A 211 19.08 22.83 -0.01
N SER A 212 18.68 21.89 -0.87
CA SER A 212 18.77 22.02 -2.31
C SER A 212 17.36 22.17 -2.90
N SER A 213 17.23 22.93 -3.97
CA SER A 213 15.99 23.01 -4.72
C SER A 213 15.71 21.65 -5.41
N GLY A 214 14.57 21.02 -5.12
CA GLY A 214 14.15 19.77 -5.79
C GLY A 214 13.52 20.00 -7.16
N LEU A 215 13.43 18.94 -7.97
CA LEU A 215 12.95 19.00 -9.36
C LEU A 215 11.55 19.64 -9.52
N PHE A 216 10.66 19.43 -8.55
CA PHE A 216 9.28 19.93 -8.59
C PHE A 216 9.09 21.19 -7.73
N GLY A 217 10.19 21.90 -7.41
CA GLY A 217 10.15 23.07 -6.54
C GLY A 217 9.83 22.74 -5.08
N ILE A 218 10.06 21.49 -4.67
CA ILE A 218 10.00 21.07 -3.27
C ILE A 218 11.43 20.98 -2.77
N ASP A 219 11.77 21.79 -1.77
CA ASP A 219 13.12 21.81 -1.22
C ASP A 219 13.48 20.50 -0.52
N VAL A 220 14.71 20.05 -0.77
CA VAL A 220 15.30 18.83 -0.22
C VAL A 220 16.30 19.23 0.85
N PHE A 221 16.04 18.79 2.08
CA PHE A 221 16.91 19.00 3.21
C PHE A 221 18.25 18.29 3.03
N GLU A 222 19.35 18.99 3.32
CA GLU A 222 20.70 18.40 3.31
C GLU A 222 21.22 18.25 4.73
N GLU A 223 21.32 19.37 5.46
CA GLU A 223 21.86 19.38 6.80
C GLU A 223 21.35 20.56 7.62
N ARG A 224 21.52 20.46 8.93
CA ARG A 224 21.27 21.55 9.87
C ARG A 224 22.37 21.60 10.92
N GLY A 225 22.65 22.81 11.39
CA GLY A 225 23.64 23.02 12.43
C GLY A 225 23.37 24.28 13.22
N ILE A 226 24.12 24.43 14.30
CA ILE A 226 24.09 25.62 15.15
C ILE A 226 25.35 26.44 14.88
N THR A 227 25.17 27.74 14.64
CA THR A 227 26.24 28.70 14.36
C THR A 227 26.08 29.95 15.22
N SER A 228 27.20 30.58 15.54
CA SER A 228 27.27 31.83 16.31
C SER A 228 26.90 33.07 15.49
N ASP A 229 27.02 32.98 14.16
CA ASP A 229 26.75 34.06 13.24
C ASP A 229 26.00 33.58 11.98
N ILE A 230 25.50 34.56 11.20
CA ILE A 230 24.78 34.34 9.93
C ILE A 230 25.74 33.84 8.82
N ASN A 231 27.05 33.84 9.08
CA ASN A 231 28.07 33.44 8.12
C ASN A 231 28.53 31.99 8.30
N GLY A 232 28.07 31.28 9.34
CA GLY A 232 28.38 29.88 9.58
C GLY A 232 29.79 29.62 10.11
N SER A 233 30.45 30.60 10.74
CA SER A 233 31.91 30.53 11.03
C SER A 233 32.31 29.41 12.00
N ASP A 234 31.40 28.94 12.85
CA ASP A 234 31.61 27.88 13.85
C ASP A 234 30.50 26.81 13.82
N TYR A 235 30.11 26.39 12.61
CA TYR A 235 29.05 25.42 12.37
C TYR A 235 29.19 24.10 13.16
N GLU A 236 28.18 23.77 13.98
CA GLU A 236 28.08 22.49 14.68
C GLU A 236 26.87 21.70 14.17
N LYS A 237 27.16 20.62 13.43
CA LYS A 237 26.15 19.78 12.78
C LYS A 237 25.26 19.09 13.81
N ILE A 238 23.94 19.19 13.62
CA ILE A 238 22.96 18.45 14.42
C ILE A 238 22.35 17.33 13.56
N PRO A 239 22.46 16.06 13.96
CA PRO A 239 21.81 14.97 13.23
C PRO A 239 20.29 15.13 13.18
N LEU A 240 19.68 14.66 12.11
CA LEU A 240 18.24 14.50 12.03
C LEU A 240 17.79 13.45 13.04
N ILE A 241 16.57 13.60 13.56
CA ILE A 241 15.96 12.54 14.38
C ILE A 241 15.76 11.35 13.44
N GLY A 242 16.49 10.26 13.68
CA GLY A 242 16.47 9.06 12.83
C GLY A 242 17.71 8.84 11.97
N SER A 243 18.62 9.82 11.85
CA SER A 243 19.95 9.59 11.27
C SER A 243 20.89 9.02 12.34
N GLY A 244 20.62 7.79 12.75
CA GLY A 244 21.54 6.99 13.55
C GLY A 244 22.47 6.22 12.62
N TYR A 245 23.77 6.50 12.74
CA TYR A 245 24.93 5.97 12.01
C TYR A 245 25.30 6.68 10.72
#